data_AF-A0A178HVS4-F1
#
_entry.id   AF-A0A178HVS4-F1
#
_cell.length_a   1.000
_cell.length_b   1.000
_cell.length_c   1.000
_cell.angle_alpha   90.00
_cell.angle_beta   90.00
_cell.angle_gamma   90.00
#
_symmetry.space_group_name_H-M   'P 1'
#
loop_
_entity.id
_entity.type
_entity.pdbx_description
1 polymer ?
#
loop_
_entity_poly.entity_id
_entity_poly.type
_entity_poly.pdbx_seq_one_letter_code
_entity_poly.pdbx_strand_id
1 'polypeptide(L)'
;MAHKFNITNAANDQFKFDFSYNSEKIFWSENYKAKASAKNAIESLKKNAPDASVADLSKDETGSGYRFEIVESKDGQHFVRFVASNGETMVRTETYASKASAKNAIESLKKNGPGADVSDHA
;
A
#
# COMPACT_ATOMS: atom_id res chain seq x y z
N MET A 1 -9.11 7.84 16.05
CA MET A 1 -7.75 7.42 15.64
C MET A 1 -7.60 7.78 14.17
N ALA A 2 -6.47 8.39 13.77
CA ALA A 2 -6.33 9.00 12.44
C ALA A 2 -5.45 8.14 11.53
N HIS A 3 -5.95 7.85 10.33
CA HIS A 3 -5.16 7.32 9.23
C HIS A 3 -4.42 8.46 8.54
N LYS A 4 -3.13 8.29 8.26
CA LYS A 4 -2.29 9.31 7.61
C LYS A 4 -1.29 8.68 6.65
N PHE A 5 -0.98 9.40 5.59
CA PHE A 5 0.19 9.15 4.76
C PHE A 5 1.37 9.95 5.27
N ASN A 6 2.51 9.33 5.54
CA ASN A 6 3.73 10.02 5.97
C ASN A 6 4.79 9.89 4.88
N ILE A 7 5.28 11.01 4.35
CA ILE A 7 6.44 11.03 3.43
C ILE A 7 7.70 11.23 4.27
N THR A 8 8.70 10.38 4.09
CA THR A 8 9.99 10.41 4.82
C THR A 8 11.17 10.26 3.87
N ASN A 9 12.35 10.76 4.25
CA ASN A 9 13.57 10.49 3.50
C ASN A 9 13.94 9.00 3.63
N ALA A 10 14.50 8.47 2.56
CA ALA A 10 15.14 7.16 2.48
C ALA A 10 16.64 7.36 2.20
N ALA A 11 17.40 6.27 2.12
CA ALA A 11 18.81 6.33 1.77
C ALA A 11 19.01 6.89 0.35
N ASN A 12 20.21 7.42 0.05
CA ASN A 12 20.61 7.91 -1.27
C ASN A 12 19.72 9.05 -1.81
N ASP A 13 19.31 9.98 -0.94
CA ASP A 13 18.45 11.13 -1.28
C ASP A 13 17.11 10.72 -1.91
N GLN A 14 16.64 9.52 -1.60
CA GLN A 14 15.34 9.01 -2.05
C GLN A 14 14.23 9.34 -1.04
N PHE A 15 12.99 9.15 -1.46
CA PHE A 15 11.79 9.42 -0.67
C PHE A 15 10.94 8.16 -0.60
N LYS A 16 10.31 7.90 0.53
CA LYS A 16 9.31 6.85 0.66
C LYS A 16 8.11 7.40 1.38
N PHE A 17 6.99 6.70 1.28
CA PHE A 17 5.83 7.02 2.10
C PHE A 17 5.25 5.78 2.76
N ASP A 18 4.56 5.99 3.87
CA ASP A 18 3.77 4.96 4.54
C ASP A 18 2.34 5.42 4.77
N PHE A 19 1.42 4.47 4.78
CA PHE A 19 0.06 4.65 5.28
C PHE A 19 0.01 4.04 6.67
N SER A 20 -0.18 4.91 7.67
CA SER A 20 -0.14 4.54 9.07
C SER A 20 -1.47 4.78 9.76
N TYR A 21 -1.76 3.95 10.75
CA TYR A 21 -2.85 4.13 11.69
C TYR A 21 -2.27 4.24 13.10
N ASN A 22 -2.52 5.35 13.79
CA ASN A 22 -2.03 5.55 15.16
C ASN A 22 -0.50 5.31 15.30
N SER A 23 0.28 5.79 14.32
CA SER A 23 1.74 5.61 14.21
C SER A 23 2.23 4.21 13.85
N GLU A 24 1.34 3.24 13.64
CA GLU A 24 1.67 1.91 13.15
C GLU A 24 1.52 1.84 11.62
N LYS A 25 2.57 1.38 10.94
CA LYS A 25 2.62 1.33 9.48
C LYS A 25 1.83 0.12 8.97
N ILE A 26 0.78 0.38 8.22
CA ILE A 26 -0.01 -0.68 7.57
C ILE A 26 0.57 -0.97 6.18
N PHE A 27 0.80 0.09 5.39
CA PHE A 27 1.43 -0.02 4.08
C PHE A 27 2.65 0.90 3.99
N TRP A 28 3.66 0.49 3.23
CA TRP A 28 4.77 1.36 2.86
C TRP A 28 5.14 1.17 1.39
N SER A 29 5.65 2.25 0.80
CA SER A 29 6.14 2.25 -0.57
C SER A 29 7.60 1.80 -0.66
N GLU A 30 8.02 1.47 -1.88
CA GLU A 30 9.44 1.46 -2.22
C GLU A 30 10.02 2.88 -2.26
N ASN A 31 11.32 2.98 -2.49
CA ASN A 31 12.02 4.26 -2.57
C ASN A 31 11.77 4.93 -3.94
N TYR A 32 11.26 6.15 -3.91
CA TYR A 32 11.13 7.04 -5.04
C TYR A 32 12.34 7.97 -5.15
N LYS A 33 12.78 8.26 -6.38
CA LYS A 33 13.87 9.22 -6.64
C LYS A 33 13.49 10.68 -6.37
N ALA A 34 12.19 10.98 -6.34
CA ALA A 34 11.71 12.34 -6.18
C ALA A 34 10.48 12.37 -5.26
N LYS A 35 10.41 13.42 -4.44
CA LYS A 35 9.28 13.71 -3.54
C LYS A 35 7.96 13.85 -4.31
N ALA A 36 8.01 14.46 -5.49
CA ALA A 36 6.85 14.59 -6.37
C ALA A 36 6.30 13.21 -6.80
N SER A 37 7.17 12.23 -7.07
CA SER A 37 6.74 10.87 -7.41
C SER A 37 6.02 10.19 -6.24
N ALA A 38 6.50 10.37 -5.00
CA ALA A 38 5.82 9.87 -3.81
C ALA A 38 4.44 10.52 -3.63
N LYS A 39 4.33 11.84 -3.83
CA LYS A 39 3.03 12.56 -3.78
C LYS A 39 2.05 12.05 -4.84
N ASN A 40 2.50 11.91 -6.09
CA ASN A 40 1.69 11.38 -7.18
C ASN A 40 1.22 9.94 -6.91
N ALA A 41 2.07 9.12 -6.28
CA ALA A 41 1.72 7.77 -5.88
C ALA A 41 0.63 7.77 -4.78
N ILE A 42 0.72 8.65 -3.79
CA ILE A 42 -0.32 8.81 -2.75
C ILE A 42 -1.64 9.27 -3.38
N GLU A 43 -1.62 10.24 -4.29
CA GLU A 43 -2.83 10.69 -4.98
C GLU A 43 -3.49 9.57 -5.79
N SER A 44 -2.68 8.78 -6.49
CA SER A 44 -3.16 7.62 -7.23
C SER A 44 -3.73 6.55 -6.29
N LEU A 45 -3.14 6.31 -5.11
CA LEU A 45 -3.71 5.43 -4.09
C LEU A 45 -5.05 5.96 -3.60
N LYS A 46 -5.15 7.24 -3.25
CA LYS A 46 -6.40 7.86 -2.80
C LYS A 46 -7.53 7.70 -3.81
N LYS A 47 -7.20 7.86 -5.10
CA LYS A 47 -8.17 7.78 -6.19
C LYS A 47 -8.57 6.34 -6.54
N ASN A 48 -7.61 5.42 -6.61
CA ASN A 48 -7.82 4.11 -7.20
C ASN A 48 -7.96 2.98 -6.16
N ALA A 49 -7.45 3.14 -4.94
CA ALA A 49 -7.59 2.10 -3.92
C ALA A 49 -9.05 1.73 -3.61
N PRO A 50 -10.01 2.67 -3.44
CA PRO A 50 -11.39 2.32 -3.06
C PRO A 50 -12.05 1.32 -4.02
N ASP A 51 -11.87 1.53 -5.32
CA ASP A 51 -12.52 0.75 -6.39
C ASP A 51 -11.66 -0.42 -6.89
N ALA A 52 -10.41 -0.53 -6.44
CA ALA A 52 -9.49 -1.58 -6.89
C ALA A 52 -9.99 -2.98 -6.52
N SER A 53 -9.86 -3.91 -7.45
CA SER A 53 -10.17 -5.32 -7.21
C SER A 53 -9.18 -5.95 -6.24
N VAL A 54 -9.55 -7.09 -5.65
CA VAL A 54 -8.65 -7.90 -4.81
C VAL A 54 -8.43 -9.23 -5.52
N ALA A 55 -7.17 -9.58 -5.74
CA ALA A 55 -6.74 -10.85 -6.31
C ALA A 55 -5.99 -11.67 -5.24
N ASP A 56 -6.43 -12.89 -4.97
CA ASP A 56 -5.72 -13.83 -4.09
C ASP A 56 -4.75 -14.70 -4.92
N LEU A 57 -3.45 -14.34 -4.93
CA LEU A 57 -2.45 -15.08 -5.71
C LEU A 57 -2.21 -16.49 -5.18
N SER A 58 -2.61 -16.81 -3.94
CA SER A 58 -2.55 -18.19 -3.42
C SER A 58 -3.61 -19.11 -4.04
N LYS A 59 -4.55 -18.56 -4.81
CA LYS A 59 -5.59 -19.29 -5.55
C LYS A 59 -5.43 -19.16 -7.07
N ASP A 60 -4.25 -18.76 -7.54
CA ASP A 60 -3.98 -18.45 -8.95
C ASP A 60 -4.90 -17.37 -9.54
N GLU A 61 -5.50 -16.53 -8.69
CA GLU A 61 -6.29 -15.38 -9.16
C GLU A 61 -5.34 -14.30 -9.66
N THR A 62 -5.56 -13.79 -10.86
CA THR A 62 -4.81 -12.66 -11.41
C THR A 62 -5.76 -11.54 -11.81
N GLY A 63 -5.24 -10.32 -11.85
CA GLY A 63 -6.01 -9.15 -12.25
C GLY A 63 -5.21 -8.23 -13.15
N SER A 64 -5.91 -7.34 -13.85
CA SER A 64 -5.34 -6.25 -14.62
C SER A 64 -5.79 -4.91 -14.02
N GLY A 65 -5.05 -3.85 -14.32
CA GLY A 65 -5.33 -2.52 -13.76
C GLY A 65 -4.94 -2.39 -12.29
N TYR A 66 -5.54 -1.39 -11.62
CA TYR A 66 -5.34 -1.13 -10.20
C TYR A 66 -5.99 -2.21 -9.35
N ARG A 67 -5.20 -2.87 -8.51
CA ARG A 67 -5.64 -4.02 -7.73
C ARG A 67 -4.81 -4.22 -6.47
N PHE A 68 -5.42 -4.87 -5.49
CA PHE A 68 -4.72 -5.45 -4.36
C PHE A 68 -4.41 -6.90 -4.65
N GLU A 69 -3.19 -7.33 -4.37
CA GLU A 69 -2.77 -8.71 -4.49
C GLU A 69 -2.43 -9.24 -3.11
N ILE A 70 -3.12 -10.30 -2.69
CA ILE A 70 -2.77 -11.08 -1.51
C ILE A 70 -1.77 -12.13 -1.96
N VAL A 71 -0.56 -12.08 -1.41
CA VAL A 71 0.55 -12.94 -1.79
C VAL A 71 0.92 -13.82 -0.61
N GLU A 72 1.06 -15.11 -0.85
CA GLU A 72 1.56 -16.07 0.13
C GLU A 72 3.09 -16.13 0.09
N SER A 73 3.70 -15.96 1.26
CA SER A 73 5.13 -16.13 1.49
C SER A 73 5.46 -17.61 1.69
N LYS A 74 6.74 -17.96 1.51
CA LYS A 74 7.22 -19.36 1.59
C LYS A 74 7.01 -20.02 2.96
N ASP A 75 6.80 -19.22 3.99
CA ASP A 75 6.56 -19.62 5.37
C ASP A 75 5.06 -19.74 5.72
N GLY A 76 4.18 -19.64 4.72
CA GLY A 76 2.73 -19.70 4.88
C GLY A 76 2.09 -18.40 5.39
N GLN A 77 2.88 -17.34 5.54
CA GLN A 77 2.34 -16.00 5.86
C GLN A 77 1.79 -15.31 4.62
N HIS A 78 1.01 -14.24 4.79
CA HIS A 78 0.38 -13.50 3.70
C HIS A 78 0.69 -12.01 3.79
N PHE A 79 1.15 -11.38 2.72
CA PHE A 79 1.22 -9.92 2.64
C PHE A 79 0.34 -9.41 1.52
N VAL A 80 -0.01 -8.13 1.58
CA VAL A 80 -0.77 -7.46 0.53
C VAL A 80 0.12 -6.47 -0.17
N ARG A 81 0.01 -6.40 -1.49
CA ARG A 81 0.55 -5.28 -2.28
C ARG A 81 -0.53 -4.61 -3.10
N PHE A 82 -0.46 -3.29 -3.22
CA PHE A 82 -1.26 -2.54 -4.17
C PHE A 82 -0.45 -2.33 -5.45
N VAL A 83 -1.02 -2.76 -6.57
CA VAL A 83 -0.39 -2.73 -7.89
C VAL A 83 -1.08 -1.69 -8.76
N ALA A 84 -0.28 -0.85 -9.40
CA ALA A 84 -0.76 0.15 -10.35
C ALA A 84 -1.19 -0.49 -11.67
N SER A 85 -1.88 0.28 -12.51
CA SER A 85 -2.34 -0.20 -13.83
C SER A 85 -1.21 -0.62 -14.78
N ASN A 86 0.01 -0.12 -14.56
CA ASN A 86 1.21 -0.50 -15.31
C ASN A 86 1.90 -1.77 -14.78
N GLY A 87 1.35 -2.41 -13.73
CA GLY A 87 1.92 -3.61 -13.11
C GLY A 87 2.97 -3.34 -12.03
N GLU A 88 3.33 -2.08 -11.76
CA GLU A 88 4.29 -1.75 -10.71
C GLU A 88 3.63 -1.80 -9.32
N THR A 89 4.37 -2.31 -8.33
CA THR A 89 3.92 -2.27 -6.93
C THR A 89 4.11 -0.87 -6.38
N MET A 90 3.02 -0.27 -5.89
CA MET A 90 3.08 1.06 -5.29
C MET A 90 3.40 0.98 -3.79
N VAL A 91 2.69 0.09 -3.09
CA VAL A 91 2.85 -0.12 -1.65
C VAL A 91 2.63 -1.58 -1.30
N ARG A 92 3.20 -2.01 -0.18
CA ARG A 92 2.95 -3.32 0.40
C ARG A 92 2.80 -3.25 1.92
N THR A 93 2.18 -4.28 2.48
CA THR A 93 2.09 -4.50 3.92
C THR A 93 3.24 -5.34 4.43
N GLU A 94 3.26 -5.51 5.75
CA GLU A 94 3.98 -6.61 6.40
C GLU A 94 3.33 -7.96 6.10
N THR A 95 4.03 -9.02 6.46
CA THR A 95 3.50 -10.38 6.43
C THR A 95 2.58 -10.57 7.64
N TYR A 96 1.39 -11.07 7.36
CA TYR A 96 0.39 -11.45 8.34
C TYR A 96 0.30 -12.97 8.44
N ALA A 97 0.03 -13.47 9.65
CA ALA A 97 -0.21 -14.89 9.87
C ALA A 97 -1.54 -15.40 9.26
N SER A 98 -2.46 -14.51 8.89
CA SER A 98 -3.77 -14.89 8.37
C SER A 98 -4.22 -14.03 7.18
N LYS A 99 -4.98 -14.65 6.26
CA LYS A 99 -5.64 -13.94 5.16
C LYS A 99 -6.67 -12.91 5.65
N ALA A 100 -7.27 -13.15 6.81
CA ALA A 100 -8.22 -12.20 7.40
C ALA A 100 -7.53 -10.87 7.74
N SER A 101 -6.35 -10.92 8.35
CA SER A 101 -5.53 -9.74 8.63
C SER A 101 -5.13 -8.99 7.35
N ALA A 102 -4.73 -9.74 6.30
CA ALA A 102 -4.44 -9.16 4.99
C ALA A 102 -5.66 -8.43 4.39
N LYS A 103 -6.86 -9.02 4.47
CA LYS A 103 -8.11 -8.39 4.03
C LYS A 103 -8.45 -7.13 4.84
N ASN A 104 -8.24 -7.15 6.15
CA ASN A 104 -8.45 -5.98 6.99
C ASN A 104 -7.53 -4.82 6.60
N ALA A 105 -6.27 -5.11 6.23
CA ALA A 105 -5.36 -4.09 5.72
C ALA A 105 -5.90 -3.46 4.41
N ILE A 106 -6.39 -4.28 3.47
CA ILE A 106 -7.02 -3.79 2.24
C ILE A 106 -8.21 -2.88 2.55
N GLU A 107 -9.13 -3.33 3.40
CA GLU A 107 -10.31 -2.56 3.79
C GLU A 107 -9.93 -1.23 4.45
N SER A 108 -8.89 -1.24 5.29
CA SER A 108 -8.35 -0.04 5.92
C SER A 108 -7.90 1.00 4.87
N LEU A 109 -7.14 0.57 3.86
CA LEU A 109 -6.68 1.49 2.81
C LEU A 109 -7.82 1.94 1.89
N LYS A 110 -8.75 1.05 1.55
CA LYS A 110 -9.93 1.38 0.74
C LYS A 110 -10.81 2.44 1.39
N LYS A 111 -11.10 2.24 2.68
CA LYS A 111 -12.02 3.09 3.44
C LYS A 111 -11.40 4.41 3.85
N ASN A 112 -10.15 4.38 4.31
CA ASN A 112 -9.53 5.52 4.96
C ASN A 112 -8.46 6.20 4.09
N GLY A 113 -7.93 5.52 3.08
CA GLY A 113 -6.98 6.08 2.12
C GLY A 113 -7.44 7.39 1.49
N PRO A 114 -8.59 7.45 0.78
CA PRO A 114 -9.05 8.67 0.10
C PRO A 114 -9.12 9.92 1.01
N GLY A 115 -9.49 9.74 2.29
CA GLY A 115 -9.62 10.83 3.27
C GLY A 115 -8.39 11.07 4.16
N ALA A 116 -7.34 10.26 4.06
CA ALA A 116 -6.19 10.38 4.95
C ALA A 116 -5.34 11.60 4.63
N ASP A 117 -4.92 12.33 5.67
CA ASP A 117 -4.00 13.46 5.52
C ASP A 117 -2.64 13.00 5.00
N VAL A 118 -1.96 13.88 4.27
CA VAL A 118 -0.57 13.66 3.86
C VAL A 118 0.32 14.54 4.72
N SER A 119 1.12 13.91 5.57
CA SER A 119 2.13 14.54 6.41
C SER A 119 3.49 14.41 5.74
N ASP A 120 4.18 15.54 5.63
CA ASP A 120 5.47 15.65 4.95
C ASP A 120 6.58 15.81 6.00
N HIS A 121 7.38 14.75 6.18
CA HIS A 121 8.49 14.70 7.13
C HIS A 121 9.85 14.59 6.41
N ALA A 122 9.89 14.91 5.12
CA ALA A 122 11.07 14.74 4.26
C ALA A 122 11.75 16.04 3.80
#